data_AF-A0A8J4TPX5-F1
#
_entry.id   AF-A0A8J4TPX5-F1
#
_cell.length_a   1.000
_cell.length_b   1.000
_cell.length_c   1.000
_cell.angle_alpha   90.00
_cell.angle_beta   90.00
_cell.angle_gamma   90.00
#
_symmetry.space_group_name_H-M   'P 1'
#
loop_
_entity.id
_entity.type
_entity.pdbx_description
1 polymer ?
#
loop_
_entity_poly.entity_id
_entity_poly.type
_entity_poly.pdbx_seq_one_letter_code
_entity_poly.pdbx_strand_id
1 'polypeptide(L)'
;MLSSLDNFRTHTAVQSAISGTRTTSLNDVRLDLSLCELWVDPIDATAEYAGGVPICSSDSIMITDFVDQLHSLTPCTSRYISGTLANVTVLIGVFDRISGIPFLGVVNQPFYLPPDSGCSDTDTSFHSGRLFWGFRSPDFTSPTTSPCQVPISSTSVYRQVSLDCPLEDARSDALLRVVCSYPEVHRLERIFQSWSPNSCMSPTIVLLSSPGAGFKLMSLCRAEVDVYLLLSPSAYFWDTCAPHAILRSLSPDGGGLIRLSIAVAAVRQMLTDPHPESSELISSISSRLTEFQVVYTPKQPNHDLAEYRHSDGLLAYRNGQLASRLLLFLAVALPSV
;
A
#
# COMPACT_ATOMS: atom_id res chain seq x y z
N MET A 1 -20.40 3.28 36.34
CA MET A 1 -18.99 3.71 36.45
C MET A 1 -18.25 3.14 35.25
N LEU A 2 -18.11 3.94 34.18
CA LEU A 2 -17.30 3.58 33.03
C LEU A 2 -15.84 3.76 33.45
N SER A 3 -15.04 2.70 33.33
CA SER A 3 -13.62 2.72 33.68
C SER A 3 -12.91 3.80 32.89
N SER A 4 -12.09 4.59 33.60
CA SER A 4 -11.20 5.60 33.04
C SER A 4 -10.33 5.00 31.91
N LEU A 5 -10.07 5.82 30.89
CA LEU A 5 -9.17 5.53 29.76
C LEU A 5 -7.73 5.19 30.18
N ASP A 6 -7.41 5.26 31.48
CA ASP A 6 -6.10 4.98 32.07
C ASP A 6 -5.58 3.55 31.86
N ASN A 7 -6.44 2.60 31.48
CA ASN A 7 -6.03 1.20 31.26
C ASN A 7 -5.48 0.92 29.85
N PHE A 8 -5.55 1.87 28.91
CA PHE A 8 -4.85 1.72 27.63
C PHE A 8 -3.47 2.36 27.71
N ARG A 9 -2.41 1.57 27.46
CA ARG A 9 -1.04 2.04 27.16
C ARG A 9 -0.96 2.93 25.89
N THR A 10 -2.08 3.43 25.38
CA THR A 10 -2.15 4.41 24.28
C THR A 10 -1.67 5.78 24.71
N HIS A 11 -1.80 6.16 26.00
CA HIS A 11 -1.48 7.53 26.42
C HIS A 11 -0.01 7.89 26.12
N THR A 12 0.94 7.01 26.43
CA THR A 12 2.36 7.31 26.23
C THR A 12 2.81 7.17 24.77
N ALA A 13 2.28 6.19 24.02
CA ALA A 13 2.65 5.97 22.63
C ALA A 13 2.05 7.06 21.70
N VAL A 14 0.79 7.44 21.94
CA VAL A 14 0.12 8.54 21.22
C VAL A 14 0.72 9.87 21.63
N GLN A 15 0.98 10.13 22.92
CA GLN A 15 1.65 11.38 23.34
C GLN A 15 3.09 11.46 22.82
N SER A 16 3.85 10.37 22.79
CA SER A 16 5.20 10.35 22.21
C SER A 16 5.17 10.62 20.70
N ALA A 17 4.20 10.04 19.98
CA ALA A 17 3.97 10.33 18.56
C ALA A 17 3.55 11.79 18.30
N ILE A 18 2.73 12.38 19.18
CA ILE A 18 2.34 13.80 19.17
C ILE A 18 3.51 14.72 19.57
N SER A 19 4.40 14.27 20.44
CA SER A 19 5.55 15.06 20.93
C SER A 19 6.71 15.08 19.93
N GLY A 20 6.86 14.03 19.10
CA GLY A 20 7.87 13.93 18.05
C GLY A 20 7.49 14.59 16.72
N THR A 21 6.22 14.99 16.55
CA THR A 21 5.75 15.74 15.39
C THR A 21 6.13 17.21 15.56
N ARG A 22 7.05 17.73 14.75
CA ARG A 22 7.26 19.17 14.61
C ARG A 22 5.92 19.78 14.20
N THR A 23 5.30 20.46 15.16
CA THR A 23 4.01 21.16 15.10
C THR A 23 3.68 21.73 13.72
N THR A 24 2.89 21.00 12.93
CA THR A 24 1.88 21.62 12.06
C THR A 24 0.62 21.74 12.92
N SER A 25 0.20 22.96 13.15
CA SER A 25 -1.05 23.24 13.86
C SER A 25 -2.21 22.67 13.04
N LEU A 26 -2.78 21.53 13.47
CA LEU A 26 -4.05 21.01 12.96
C LEU A 26 -5.20 22.02 13.12
N ASN A 27 -5.01 23.11 13.87
CA ASN A 27 -6.02 24.13 14.13
C ASN A 27 -6.42 24.94 12.88
N ASP A 28 -5.63 24.89 11.79
CA ASP A 28 -5.88 25.71 10.59
C ASP A 28 -6.59 24.96 9.46
N VAL A 29 -6.81 23.64 9.58
CA VAL A 29 -7.57 22.85 8.59
C VAL A 29 -9.01 22.65 9.08
N ARG A 30 -9.94 23.44 8.55
CA ARG A 30 -11.38 23.22 8.76
C ARG A 30 -11.87 22.14 7.80
N LEU A 31 -12.12 20.94 8.32
CA LEU A 31 -12.79 19.88 7.58
C LEU A 31 -14.30 20.01 7.76
N ASP A 32 -15.03 20.05 6.65
CA ASP A 32 -16.49 19.88 6.68
C ASP A 32 -16.81 18.39 6.81
N LEU A 33 -17.21 17.98 8.02
CA LEU A 33 -17.54 16.58 8.32
C LEU A 33 -18.72 16.06 7.50
N SER A 34 -19.57 16.93 6.92
CA SER A 34 -20.66 16.50 6.04
C SER A 34 -20.19 15.99 4.68
N LEU A 35 -18.94 16.32 4.31
CA LEU A 35 -18.26 15.84 3.11
C LEU A 35 -17.36 14.63 3.39
N CYS A 36 -17.29 14.16 4.64
CA CYS A 36 -16.44 13.05 5.04
C CYS A 36 -17.24 11.75 5.15
N GLU A 37 -16.72 10.68 4.55
CA GLU A 37 -17.29 9.34 4.65
C GLU A 37 -16.20 8.34 5.08
N LEU A 38 -16.60 7.26 5.75
CA LEU A 38 -15.68 6.32 6.37
C LEU A 38 -15.85 4.90 5.84
N TRP A 39 -14.72 4.22 5.66
CA TRP A 39 -14.64 2.78 5.55
C TRP A 39 -13.79 2.22 6.69
N VAL A 40 -14.33 1.23 7.39
CA VAL A 40 -13.68 0.61 8.56
C VAL A 40 -13.60 -0.88 8.34
N ASP A 41 -12.40 -1.43 8.44
CA ASP A 41 -12.20 -2.85 8.72
C ASP A 41 -11.75 -2.99 10.18
N PRO A 42 -12.62 -3.52 11.06
CA PRO A 42 -12.28 -3.65 12.46
C PRO A 42 -11.14 -4.65 12.72
N ILE A 43 -11.03 -5.72 11.92
CA ILE A 43 -10.00 -6.77 12.06
C ILE A 43 -9.74 -7.40 10.67
N ASP A 44 -8.83 -6.78 9.91
CA ASP A 44 -8.26 -7.39 8.70
C ASP A 44 -7.38 -8.59 9.09
N ALA A 45 -7.34 -9.61 8.22
CA ALA A 45 -6.73 -10.91 8.49
C ALA A 45 -7.43 -11.68 9.63
N THR A 46 -8.77 -11.74 9.61
CA THR A 46 -9.56 -12.42 10.65
C THR A 46 -9.17 -13.90 10.83
N ALA A 47 -8.76 -14.59 9.76
CA ALA A 47 -8.33 -15.98 9.83
C ALA A 47 -7.04 -16.13 10.66
N GLU A 48 -6.09 -15.22 10.47
CA GLU A 48 -4.82 -15.17 11.19
C GLU A 48 -5.04 -14.75 12.65
N TYR A 49 -5.96 -13.80 12.89
CA TYR A 49 -6.40 -13.44 14.24
C TYR A 49 -7.00 -14.65 14.98
N ALA A 50 -7.92 -15.38 14.35
CA ALA A 50 -8.54 -16.56 14.93
C ALA A 50 -7.55 -17.72 15.11
N GLY A 51 -6.57 -17.85 14.21
CA GLY A 51 -5.50 -18.83 14.30
C GLY A 51 -4.55 -18.58 15.46
N GLY A 52 -4.35 -17.31 15.85
CA GLY A 52 -3.61 -16.95 17.06
C GLY A 52 -2.13 -17.34 17.04
N VAL A 53 -1.55 -17.58 15.85
CA VAL A 53 -0.15 -17.99 15.71
C VAL A 53 0.74 -16.84 16.20
N PRO A 54 1.59 -17.06 17.22
CA PRO A 54 2.46 -16.02 17.76
C PRO A 54 3.43 -15.48 16.73
N ILE A 55 3.90 -14.25 16.96
CA ILE A 55 4.91 -13.60 16.11
C ILE A 55 6.29 -14.13 16.51
N CYS A 56 7.06 -14.60 15.54
CA CYS A 56 8.48 -14.91 15.66
C CYS A 56 9.31 -13.84 14.93
N SER A 57 10.57 -13.63 15.35
CA SER A 57 11.50 -12.68 14.70
C SER A 57 11.73 -12.96 13.20
N SER A 58 11.51 -14.21 12.79
CA SER A 58 11.58 -14.68 11.40
C SER A 58 10.38 -14.30 10.51
N ASP A 59 9.30 -13.72 11.08
CA ASP A 59 8.05 -13.42 10.36
C ASP A 59 8.06 -12.05 9.68
N SER A 60 9.19 -11.35 9.69
CA SER A 60 9.29 -10.05 9.03
C SER A 60 9.25 -10.21 7.51
N ILE A 61 8.51 -9.32 6.82
CA ILE A 61 8.55 -9.18 5.35
C ILE A 61 9.95 -8.75 4.86
N MET A 62 10.85 -8.33 5.76
CA MET A 62 12.15 -7.79 5.40
C MET A 62 12.99 -8.87 4.71
N ILE A 63 13.17 -8.70 3.41
CA ILE A 63 13.95 -9.59 2.53
C ILE A 63 15.47 -9.38 2.73
N THR A 64 15.89 -8.47 3.61
CA THR A 64 17.31 -8.08 3.77
C THR A 64 18.23 -9.27 4.03
N ASP A 65 17.74 -10.28 4.72
CA ASP A 65 18.54 -11.44 5.12
C ASP A 65 18.75 -12.46 3.98
N PHE A 66 18.15 -12.24 2.81
CA PHE A 66 18.09 -13.24 1.73
C PHE A 66 18.56 -12.73 0.36
N VAL A 67 18.88 -11.45 0.21
CA VAL A 67 19.42 -10.91 -1.07
C VAL A 67 20.65 -11.71 -1.53
N ASP A 68 21.48 -12.15 -0.57
CA ASP A 68 22.69 -12.94 -0.85
C ASP A 68 22.40 -14.36 -1.39
N GLN A 69 21.20 -14.92 -1.17
CA GLN A 69 20.81 -16.26 -1.64
C GLN A 69 20.04 -16.22 -2.97
N LEU A 70 19.65 -15.03 -3.44
CA LEU A 70 18.89 -14.82 -4.69
C LEU A 70 19.77 -14.83 -5.95
N HIS A 71 21.10 -14.77 -5.81
CA HIS A 71 22.05 -14.71 -6.94
C HIS A 71 22.07 -15.97 -7.84
N SER A 72 21.38 -17.06 -7.47
CA SER A 72 21.32 -18.30 -8.26
C SER A 72 19.95 -18.65 -8.84
N LEU A 73 18.95 -17.77 -8.70
CA LEU A 73 17.55 -18.09 -9.01
C LEU A 73 17.04 -17.46 -10.31
N THR A 74 15.99 -18.09 -10.84
CA THR A 74 15.22 -17.75 -12.04
C THR A 74 14.75 -16.28 -12.08
N PRO A 75 14.38 -15.73 -13.25
CA PRO A 75 13.98 -14.32 -13.41
C PRO A 75 12.79 -13.89 -12.54
N CYS A 76 12.00 -14.85 -12.06
CA CYS A 76 10.95 -14.69 -11.08
C CYS A 76 11.05 -15.82 -10.04
N THR A 77 10.96 -15.48 -8.76
CA THR A 77 10.89 -16.44 -7.65
C THR A 77 9.77 -16.05 -6.68
N SER A 78 9.18 -17.03 -6.01
CA SER A 78 8.09 -16.81 -5.05
C SER A 78 8.46 -17.26 -3.64
N ARG A 79 7.98 -16.49 -2.66
CA ARG A 79 8.11 -16.79 -1.22
C ARG A 79 6.77 -16.65 -0.54
N TYR A 80 6.53 -17.54 0.41
CA TYR A 80 5.32 -17.57 1.21
C TYR A 80 5.64 -17.10 2.62
N ILE A 81 5.01 -16.01 3.02
CA ILE A 81 5.05 -15.48 4.38
C ILE A 81 3.93 -16.16 5.15
N SER A 82 4.29 -16.81 6.26
CA SER A 82 3.35 -17.47 7.16
C SER A 82 2.33 -16.48 7.71
N GLY A 83 1.08 -16.95 7.90
CA GLY A 83 0.06 -16.19 8.59
C GLY A 83 0.25 -16.25 10.09
N THR A 84 0.54 -15.11 10.70
CA THR A 84 0.67 -14.94 12.15
C THR A 84 -0.13 -13.72 12.61
N LEU A 85 -0.17 -13.50 13.93
CA LEU A 85 -0.80 -12.31 14.50
C LEU A 85 -0.21 -10.99 13.95
N ALA A 86 1.01 -11.01 13.40
CA ALA A 86 1.60 -9.85 12.74
C ALA A 86 0.80 -9.40 11.50
N ASN A 87 0.07 -10.30 10.82
CA ASN A 87 -0.71 -9.92 9.64
C ASN A 87 -2.00 -9.17 9.98
N VAL A 88 -2.39 -9.14 11.25
CA VAL A 88 -3.64 -8.52 11.70
C VAL A 88 -3.51 -7.00 11.74
N THR A 89 -4.46 -6.31 11.11
CA THR A 89 -4.53 -4.85 11.13
C THR A 89 -5.95 -4.36 11.40
N VAL A 90 -6.06 -3.13 11.94
CA VAL A 90 -7.30 -2.38 12.06
C VAL A 90 -7.20 -1.20 11.10
N LEU A 91 -8.20 -1.03 10.24
CA LEU A 91 -8.17 -0.08 9.14
C LEU A 91 -9.30 0.93 9.30
N ILE A 92 -8.95 2.22 9.32
CA ILE A 92 -9.92 3.33 9.35
C ILE A 92 -9.53 4.31 8.25
N GLY A 93 -10.29 4.30 7.16
CA GLY A 93 -10.09 5.19 6.02
C GLY A 93 -11.21 6.24 5.95
N VAL A 94 -10.83 7.48 5.65
CA VAL A 94 -11.75 8.58 5.40
C VAL A 94 -11.53 9.11 4.00
N PHE A 95 -12.63 9.29 3.28
CA PHE A 95 -12.64 9.77 1.91
C PHE A 95 -13.64 10.89 1.72
N ASP A 96 -13.39 11.72 0.71
CA ASP A 96 -14.31 12.79 0.33
C ASP A 96 -15.54 12.18 -0.34
N ARG A 97 -16.72 12.48 0.19
CA ARG A 97 -18.01 11.94 -0.25
C ARG A 97 -18.32 12.27 -1.71
N ILE A 98 -17.82 13.40 -2.23
CA ILE A 98 -18.11 13.87 -3.58
C ILE A 98 -17.15 13.23 -4.60
N SER A 99 -15.85 13.42 -4.41
CA SER A 99 -14.84 12.88 -5.33
C SER A 99 -14.58 11.39 -5.15
N GLY A 100 -14.91 10.83 -3.98
CA GLY A 100 -14.60 9.47 -3.56
C GLY A 100 -13.12 9.23 -3.26
N ILE A 101 -12.30 10.29 -3.20
CA ILE A 101 -10.85 10.17 -3.04
C ILE A 101 -10.47 10.12 -1.55
N PRO A 102 -9.63 9.15 -1.11
CA PRO A 102 -9.32 8.96 0.30
C PRO A 102 -8.24 9.95 0.77
N PHE A 103 -8.48 10.67 1.85
CA PHE A 103 -7.62 11.79 2.29
C PHE A 103 -7.04 11.62 3.69
N LEU A 104 -7.62 10.74 4.52
CA LEU A 104 -7.08 10.38 5.84
C LEU A 104 -7.13 8.86 6.00
N GLY A 105 -6.03 8.27 6.45
CA GLY A 105 -5.95 6.84 6.73
C GLY A 105 -5.27 6.60 8.05
N VAL A 106 -5.81 5.66 8.82
CA VAL A 106 -5.22 5.14 10.07
C VAL A 106 -5.17 3.63 9.97
N VAL A 107 -3.98 3.07 10.19
CA VAL A 107 -3.72 1.64 10.22
C VAL A 107 -3.07 1.31 11.55
N ASN A 108 -3.72 0.51 12.38
CA ASN A 108 -3.15 0.00 13.62
C ASN A 108 -2.78 -1.47 13.42
N GLN A 109 -1.55 -1.85 13.73
CA GLN A 109 -1.13 -3.24 13.81
C GLN A 109 -1.06 -3.60 15.31
N PRO A 110 -2.06 -4.33 15.86
CA PRO A 110 -2.16 -4.56 17.31
C PRO A 110 -1.03 -5.45 17.84
N PHE A 111 -0.56 -6.38 17.02
CA PHE A 111 0.49 -7.32 17.39
C PHE A 111 1.76 -6.98 16.61
N TYR A 112 2.72 -6.37 17.30
CA TYR A 112 4.02 -6.07 16.73
C TYR A 112 5.13 -6.38 17.73
N LEU A 113 6.23 -6.93 17.22
CA LEU A 113 7.45 -7.19 17.96
C LEU A 113 8.57 -6.28 17.41
N PRO A 114 9.07 -5.33 18.21
CA PRO A 114 10.23 -4.52 17.83
C PRO A 114 11.49 -5.39 17.62
N PRO A 115 12.37 -5.08 16.65
CA PRO A 115 13.58 -5.87 16.39
C PRO A 115 14.51 -6.04 17.60
N ASP A 116 14.54 -5.03 18.47
CA ASP A 116 15.44 -4.99 19.63
C ASP A 116 14.81 -5.59 20.91
N SER A 117 13.59 -6.14 20.83
CA SER A 117 13.02 -6.89 21.93
C SER A 117 13.70 -8.26 21.97
N GLY A 118 14.79 -8.40 22.73
CA GLY A 118 15.52 -9.64 22.98
C GLY A 118 14.69 -10.69 23.74
N CYS A 119 13.45 -10.94 23.29
CA CYS A 119 12.54 -11.90 23.85
C CYS A 119 13.03 -13.30 23.47
N SER A 120 13.45 -14.05 24.48
CA SER A 120 13.54 -15.51 24.38
C SER A 120 12.16 -16.10 24.08
N ASP A 121 12.09 -17.15 23.26
CA ASP A 121 10.87 -17.87 22.82
C ASP A 121 9.88 -18.27 23.95
N THR A 122 10.26 -18.11 25.21
CA THR A 122 9.48 -18.43 26.40
C THR A 122 8.77 -17.24 27.04
N ASP A 123 9.09 -15.99 26.67
CA ASP A 123 8.45 -14.81 27.24
C ASP A 123 7.23 -14.40 26.42
N THR A 124 6.05 -14.69 26.97
CA THR A 124 4.72 -14.23 26.52
C THR A 124 4.51 -12.72 26.72
N SER A 125 5.61 -11.95 26.83
CA SER A 125 5.59 -10.54 27.20
C SER A 125 5.02 -9.66 26.09
N PHE A 126 3.71 -9.45 26.19
CA PHE A 126 2.90 -8.35 25.67
C PHE A 126 3.39 -7.73 24.35
N HIS A 127 2.86 -8.24 23.24
CA HIS A 127 2.96 -7.61 21.93
C HIS A 127 2.59 -6.11 22.03
N SER A 128 3.55 -5.24 21.69
CA SER A 128 3.27 -3.81 21.59
C SER A 128 2.59 -3.56 20.25
N GLY A 129 1.46 -2.87 20.22
CA GLY A 129 0.90 -2.39 18.96
C GLY A 129 1.75 -1.28 18.35
N ARG A 130 1.55 -1.02 17.05
CA ARG A 130 2.06 0.19 16.38
C ARG A 130 0.99 0.81 15.49
N LEU A 131 1.04 2.13 15.36
CA LEU A 131 0.06 2.93 14.65
C LEU A 131 0.73 3.66 13.48
N PHE A 132 0.06 3.63 12.33
CA PHE A 132 0.42 4.39 11.13
C PHE A 132 -0.75 5.29 10.76
N TRP A 133 -0.44 6.49 10.30
CA TRP A 133 -1.46 7.40 9.77
C TRP A 133 -0.87 8.26 8.66
N GLY A 134 -1.75 8.77 7.81
CA GLY A 134 -1.38 9.65 6.71
C GLY A 134 -2.55 10.55 6.35
N PHE A 135 -2.25 11.81 6.08
CA PHE A 135 -3.23 12.83 5.72
C PHE A 135 -2.75 13.60 4.50
N ARG A 136 -3.63 13.74 3.51
CA ARG A 136 -3.44 14.64 2.36
C ARG A 136 -4.63 15.56 2.30
N SER A 137 -4.40 16.87 2.35
CA SER A 137 -5.51 17.83 2.26
C SER A 137 -6.35 17.54 1.02
N PRO A 138 -7.68 17.46 1.13
CA PRO A 138 -8.54 17.41 -0.04
C PRO A 138 -8.40 18.72 -0.81
N ASP A 139 -8.41 18.63 -2.14
CA ASP A 139 -8.54 19.80 -3.00
C ASP A 139 -10.01 20.26 -2.97
N PHE A 140 -10.47 20.78 -1.82
CA PHE A 140 -11.78 21.40 -1.71
C PHE A 140 -11.76 22.67 -2.57
N THR A 141 -12.20 22.57 -3.82
CA THR A 141 -12.45 23.72 -4.67
C THR A 141 -13.66 24.49 -4.13
N SER A 142 -13.46 25.30 -3.10
CA SER A 142 -14.45 26.31 -2.72
C SER A 142 -14.39 27.44 -3.77
N PRO A 143 -15.50 27.82 -4.42
CA PRO A 143 -15.48 28.77 -5.55
C PRO A 143 -15.19 30.24 -5.16
N THR A 144 -14.83 30.58 -3.92
CA THR A 144 -14.86 31.99 -3.47
C THR A 144 -13.73 32.50 -2.57
N THR A 145 -12.67 31.76 -2.30
CA THR A 145 -11.55 32.33 -1.50
C THR A 145 -10.19 31.93 -2.04
N SER A 146 -9.32 32.93 -2.15
CA SER A 146 -7.95 32.85 -2.65
C SER A 146 -7.17 31.66 -2.07
N PRO A 147 -6.30 31.01 -2.87
CA PRO A 147 -5.58 29.81 -2.44
C PRO A 147 -4.62 30.17 -1.30
N CYS A 148 -4.97 29.78 -0.07
CA CYS A 148 -4.05 29.85 1.04
C CYS A 148 -3.02 28.72 0.84
N GLN A 149 -1.80 29.09 0.45
CA GLN A 149 -0.67 28.16 0.32
C GLN A 149 -0.29 27.66 1.72
N VAL A 150 -0.92 26.58 2.17
CA VAL A 150 -0.48 25.84 3.35
C VAL A 150 0.63 24.88 2.90
N PRO A 151 1.80 24.84 3.57
CA PRO A 151 2.85 23.89 3.24
C PRO A 151 2.31 22.46 3.39
N ILE A 152 2.32 21.72 2.28
CA ILE A 152 1.84 20.34 2.19
C ILE A 152 2.91 19.41 2.78
N SER A 153 2.46 18.38 3.51
CA SER A 153 3.19 17.19 3.99
C SER A 153 3.71 17.24 5.43
N SER A 154 2.85 16.91 6.40
CA SER A 154 3.30 16.34 7.68
C SER A 154 2.98 14.85 7.68
N THR A 155 3.86 14.06 7.09
CA THR A 155 3.75 12.59 7.06
C THR A 155 4.70 12.05 8.14
N SER A 156 4.18 11.76 9.34
CA SER A 156 4.97 11.00 10.33
C SER A 156 4.88 9.50 10.01
N VAL A 157 5.44 9.09 8.87
CA VAL A 157 5.74 7.68 8.67
C VAL A 157 7.08 7.45 9.36
N TYR A 158 7.03 6.76 10.51
CA TYR A 158 8.23 6.36 11.22
C TYR A 158 9.16 5.60 10.27
N ARG A 159 10.36 6.18 10.09
CA ARG A 159 11.43 5.79 9.17
C ARG A 159 11.15 6.19 7.71
N GLN A 160 11.55 7.42 7.40
CA GLN A 160 11.83 7.89 6.04
C GLN A 160 13.00 7.06 5.49
N VAL A 161 12.72 5.86 4.97
CA VAL A 161 13.65 5.18 4.07
C VAL A 161 13.72 6.06 2.83
N SER A 162 14.94 6.50 2.48
CA SER A 162 15.20 7.36 1.33
C SER A 162 14.40 6.88 0.12
N LEU A 163 13.62 7.80 -0.46
CA LEU A 163 12.84 7.62 -1.69
C LEU A 163 13.74 7.42 -2.93
N ASP A 164 15.06 7.48 -2.75
CA ASP A 164 16.05 7.20 -3.76
C ASP A 164 16.20 5.67 -3.90
N CYS A 165 15.25 5.04 -4.59
CA CYS A 165 15.62 3.92 -5.43
C CYS A 165 16.07 4.53 -6.76
N PRO A 166 17.38 4.69 -7.00
CA PRO A 166 17.85 5.08 -8.31
C PRO A 166 17.64 3.87 -9.21
N LEU A 167 16.48 3.81 -9.87
CA LEU A 167 16.38 3.07 -11.13
C LEU A 167 17.22 3.76 -12.23
N GLU A 168 17.89 4.88 -11.91
CA GLU A 168 18.87 5.56 -12.77
C GLU A 168 20.32 5.12 -12.51
N ASP A 169 20.67 4.61 -11.32
CA ASP A 169 22.00 4.03 -11.04
C ASP A 169 21.89 2.50 -10.97
N ALA A 170 21.96 1.90 -12.14
CA ALA A 170 22.01 0.46 -12.36
C ALA A 170 23.16 -0.19 -11.56
N ARG A 171 22.85 -0.70 -10.36
CA ARG A 171 23.53 -1.90 -9.89
C ARG A 171 22.92 -3.09 -10.62
N SER A 172 23.76 -4.03 -11.04
CA SER A 172 23.40 -5.27 -11.73
C SER A 172 22.41 -6.17 -10.98
N ASP A 173 22.03 -5.82 -9.74
CA ASP A 173 21.30 -6.63 -8.78
C ASP A 173 19.93 -6.01 -8.39
N ALA A 174 19.35 -5.16 -9.23
CA ALA A 174 18.06 -4.52 -8.94
C ALA A 174 16.97 -5.60 -8.72
N LEU A 175 16.23 -5.50 -7.61
CA LEU A 175 15.17 -6.42 -7.22
C LEU A 175 13.82 -5.70 -7.27
N LEU A 176 12.80 -6.35 -7.84
CA LEU A 176 11.41 -5.88 -7.80
C LEU A 176 10.58 -6.79 -6.90
N ARG A 177 10.19 -6.27 -5.74
CA ARG A 177 9.42 -6.97 -4.72
C ARG A 177 7.93 -6.72 -4.93
N VAL A 178 7.23 -7.76 -5.39
CA VAL A 178 5.80 -7.72 -5.64
C VAL A 178 5.09 -8.52 -4.56
N VAL A 179 4.36 -7.85 -3.68
CA VAL A 179 3.50 -8.54 -2.72
C VAL A 179 2.19 -8.94 -3.38
N CYS A 180 1.63 -10.10 -3.01
CA CYS A 180 0.36 -10.62 -3.52
C CYS A 180 -0.30 -11.57 -2.51
N SER A 181 -1.54 -11.98 -2.80
CA SER A 181 -2.22 -13.02 -2.03
C SER A 181 -1.85 -14.42 -2.54
N TYR A 182 -1.89 -15.44 -1.69
CA TYR A 182 -1.55 -16.83 -2.05
C TYR A 182 -2.20 -17.33 -3.36
N PRO A 183 -3.51 -17.14 -3.61
CA PRO A 183 -4.14 -17.59 -4.86
C PRO A 183 -3.62 -16.90 -6.13
N GLU A 184 -2.94 -15.76 -6.00
CA GLU A 184 -2.42 -14.99 -7.15
C GLU A 184 -1.03 -15.46 -7.60
N VAL A 185 -0.28 -16.14 -6.73
CA VAL A 185 1.16 -16.44 -6.96
C VAL A 185 1.36 -17.15 -8.29
N HIS A 186 0.70 -18.27 -8.52
CA HIS A 186 0.85 -19.03 -9.77
C HIS A 186 0.41 -18.28 -11.03
N ARG A 187 -0.55 -17.36 -10.90
CA ARG A 187 -0.97 -16.52 -12.04
C ARG A 187 0.10 -15.47 -12.34
N LEU A 188 0.63 -14.82 -11.31
CA LEU A 188 1.70 -13.83 -11.43
C LEU A 188 3.00 -14.47 -11.90
N GLU A 189 3.36 -15.66 -11.42
CA GLU A 189 4.50 -16.44 -11.91
C GLU A 189 4.41 -16.64 -13.43
N ARG A 190 3.25 -17.07 -13.93
CA ARG A 190 3.03 -17.23 -15.38
C ARG A 190 3.10 -15.92 -16.16
N ILE A 191 2.55 -14.83 -15.64
CA ILE A 191 2.62 -13.51 -16.28
C ILE A 191 4.09 -13.07 -16.37
N PHE A 192 4.82 -13.16 -15.27
CA PHE A 192 6.24 -12.79 -15.18
C PHE A 192 7.21 -13.80 -15.80
N GLN A 193 6.77 -14.96 -16.31
CA GLN A 193 7.64 -15.80 -17.14
C GLN A 193 8.04 -15.11 -18.45
N SER A 194 7.16 -14.25 -18.98
CA SER A 194 7.44 -13.43 -20.16
C SER A 194 8.31 -12.21 -19.86
N TRP A 195 8.59 -11.95 -18.58
CA TRP A 195 9.52 -10.91 -18.14
C TRP A 195 10.94 -11.29 -18.56
N SER A 196 11.40 -10.71 -19.66
CA SER A 196 12.73 -10.99 -20.20
C SER A 196 13.72 -9.91 -19.78
N PRO A 197 14.82 -10.26 -19.10
CA PRO A 197 15.88 -9.31 -18.75
C PRO A 197 16.76 -8.88 -19.94
N ASN A 198 16.32 -9.10 -21.18
CA ASN A 198 17.11 -8.84 -22.38
C ASN A 198 17.17 -7.34 -22.78
N SER A 199 16.56 -6.45 -22.00
CA SER A 199 16.87 -5.03 -22.02
C SER A 199 17.60 -4.72 -20.71
N CYS A 200 18.70 -3.98 -20.79
CA CYS A 200 19.73 -3.63 -19.78
C CYS A 200 19.23 -3.14 -18.38
N MET A 201 17.92 -3.20 -18.10
CA MET A 201 17.23 -2.48 -17.02
C MET A 201 16.13 -3.29 -16.30
N SER A 202 15.99 -4.60 -16.50
CA SER A 202 14.90 -5.36 -15.86
C SER A 202 15.33 -6.02 -14.55
N PRO A 203 14.82 -5.61 -13.39
CA PRO A 203 15.14 -6.23 -12.11
C PRO A 203 14.65 -7.70 -12.02
N THR A 204 15.31 -8.50 -11.19
CA THR A 204 14.82 -9.82 -10.78
C THR A 204 13.53 -9.65 -9.98
N ILE A 205 12.50 -10.46 -10.27
CA ILE A 205 11.21 -10.35 -9.59
C ILE A 205 11.13 -11.32 -8.41
N VAL A 206 10.69 -10.80 -7.26
CA VAL A 206 10.37 -11.60 -6.08
C VAL A 206 8.90 -11.42 -5.74
N LEU A 207 8.14 -12.49 -5.88
CA LEU A 207 6.74 -12.55 -5.45
C LEU A 207 6.69 -12.90 -3.96
N LEU A 208 6.09 -12.04 -3.16
CA LEU A 208 5.86 -12.26 -1.74
C LEU A 208 4.38 -12.52 -1.48
N SER A 209 4.03 -13.76 -1.21
CA SER A 209 2.67 -14.12 -0.79
C SER A 209 2.50 -13.88 0.70
N SER A 210 1.49 -13.11 1.10
CA SER A 210 1.17 -12.87 2.50
C SER A 210 -0.35 -12.72 2.74
N PRO A 211 -0.88 -13.19 3.89
CA PRO A 211 -2.25 -12.88 4.29
C PRO A 211 -2.42 -11.43 4.77
N GLY A 212 -3.67 -11.01 4.95
CA GLY A 212 -4.04 -9.64 5.35
C GLY A 212 -3.89 -8.62 4.23
N ALA A 213 -4.98 -8.00 3.79
CA ALA A 213 -4.91 -6.99 2.73
C ALA A 213 -4.26 -5.70 3.25
N GLY A 214 -4.62 -5.30 4.47
CA GLY A 214 -4.04 -4.18 5.19
C GLY A 214 -2.56 -4.39 5.49
N PHE A 215 -2.14 -5.61 5.87
CA PHE A 215 -0.73 -5.93 6.09
C PHE A 215 0.12 -5.78 4.82
N LYS A 216 -0.33 -6.32 3.68
CA LYS A 216 0.36 -6.19 2.39
C LYS A 216 0.54 -4.72 1.98
N LEU A 217 -0.53 -3.93 2.10
CA LEU A 217 -0.49 -2.50 1.80
C LEU A 217 0.36 -1.71 2.81
N MET A 218 0.36 -2.11 4.08
CA MET A 218 1.22 -1.51 5.11
C MET A 218 2.70 -1.77 4.80
N SER A 219 3.07 -2.97 4.39
CA SER A 219 4.44 -3.27 3.95
C SER A 219 4.88 -2.44 2.75
N LEU A 220 3.95 -2.17 1.82
CA LEU A 220 4.20 -1.21 0.74
C LEU A 220 4.41 0.20 1.31
N CYS A 221 3.51 0.71 2.17
CA CYS A 221 3.64 2.03 2.81
C CYS A 221 4.98 2.20 3.55
N ARG A 222 5.58 1.11 4.01
CA ARG A 222 6.87 1.07 4.73
C ARG A 222 8.10 0.86 3.84
N ALA A 223 7.93 0.71 2.53
CA ALA A 223 9.00 0.41 1.55
C ALA A 223 9.70 -0.93 1.84
N GLU A 224 8.96 -1.88 2.41
CA GLU A 224 9.43 -3.26 2.56
C GLU A 224 9.23 -4.04 1.25
N VAL A 225 8.26 -3.59 0.44
CA VAL A 225 7.96 -4.07 -0.91
C VAL A 225 7.75 -2.87 -1.84
N ASP A 226 7.81 -3.10 -3.14
CA ASP A 226 7.77 -2.04 -4.15
C ASP A 226 6.38 -1.87 -4.75
N VAL A 227 5.64 -2.99 -4.87
CA VAL A 227 4.31 -3.04 -5.50
C VAL A 227 3.42 -4.08 -4.79
N TYR A 228 2.12 -3.79 -4.69
CA TYR A 228 1.09 -4.80 -4.41
C TYR A 228 0.24 -5.04 -5.66
N LEU A 229 0.14 -6.30 -6.10
CA LEU A 229 -0.75 -6.73 -7.18
C LEU A 229 -1.88 -7.63 -6.67
N LEU A 230 -3.08 -7.34 -7.16
CA LEU A 230 -4.28 -8.15 -6.97
C LEU A 230 -4.99 -8.32 -8.31
N LEU A 231 -5.13 -9.56 -8.81
CA LEU A 231 -5.83 -9.82 -10.07
C LEU A 231 -7.28 -10.27 -9.85
N SER A 232 -7.56 -10.93 -8.72
CA SER A 232 -8.90 -11.42 -8.39
C SER A 232 -9.65 -10.44 -7.50
N PRO A 233 -10.98 -10.39 -7.59
CA PRO A 233 -11.78 -9.49 -6.77
C PRO A 233 -12.00 -10.10 -5.38
N SER A 234 -10.95 -10.12 -4.56
CA SER A 234 -10.97 -10.68 -3.19
C SER A 234 -10.79 -9.64 -2.09
N ALA A 235 -10.52 -8.39 -2.45
CA ALA A 235 -10.43 -7.26 -1.52
C ALA A 235 -11.59 -6.28 -1.75
N TYR A 236 -11.94 -5.56 -0.68
CA TYR A 236 -13.05 -4.61 -0.61
C TYR A 236 -12.56 -3.21 -0.24
N PHE A 237 -13.48 -2.25 -0.23
CA PHE A 237 -13.18 -0.85 0.05
C PHE A 237 -12.62 -0.64 1.46
N TRP A 238 -13.13 -1.36 2.45
CA TRP A 238 -12.62 -1.30 3.83
C TRP A 238 -11.19 -1.84 3.96
N ASP A 239 -10.80 -2.82 3.15
CA ASP A 239 -9.44 -3.39 3.15
C ASP A 239 -8.38 -2.38 2.67
N THR A 240 -8.78 -1.41 1.84
CA THR A 240 -7.81 -0.57 1.10
C THR A 240 -7.94 0.93 1.33
N CYS A 241 -9.06 1.43 1.84
CA CYS A 241 -9.28 2.87 2.00
C CYS A 241 -8.23 3.53 2.90
N ALA A 242 -7.94 2.92 4.06
CA ALA A 242 -6.97 3.49 5.00
C ALA A 242 -5.53 3.45 4.45
N PRO A 243 -5.00 2.32 3.95
CA PRO A 243 -3.66 2.31 3.37
C PRO A 243 -3.54 3.16 2.11
N HIS A 244 -4.59 3.28 1.30
CA HIS A 244 -4.59 4.15 0.11
C HIS A 244 -4.42 5.63 0.49
N ALA A 245 -5.14 6.13 1.50
CA ALA A 245 -4.91 7.49 2.00
C ALA A 245 -3.46 7.69 2.49
N ILE A 246 -2.89 6.70 3.18
CA ILE A 246 -1.49 6.75 3.61
C ILE A 246 -0.56 6.84 2.40
N LEU A 247 -0.70 5.96 1.39
CA LEU A 247 0.12 5.98 0.17
C LEU A 247 0.07 7.35 -0.53
N ARG A 248 -1.11 7.96 -0.64
CA ARG A 248 -1.29 9.29 -1.25
C ARG A 248 -0.56 10.40 -0.48
N SER A 249 -0.34 10.23 0.82
CA SER A 249 0.36 11.20 1.68
C SER A 249 1.88 11.08 1.67
N LEU A 250 2.46 10.03 1.06
CA LEU A 250 3.91 9.77 1.15
C LEU A 250 4.79 10.70 0.30
N SER A 251 4.26 11.28 -0.78
CA SER A 251 5.02 12.17 -1.66
C SER A 251 4.10 13.17 -2.40
N PRO A 252 4.64 14.28 -2.95
CA PRO A 252 3.86 15.26 -3.69
C PRO A 252 3.13 14.64 -4.90
N ASP A 253 3.86 13.84 -5.69
CA ASP A 253 3.36 13.12 -6.85
C ASP A 253 2.52 11.88 -6.47
N GLY A 254 2.58 11.50 -5.18
CA GLY A 254 1.76 10.50 -4.53
C GLY A 254 2.10 9.05 -4.89
N GLY A 255 2.10 8.18 -3.87
CA GLY A 255 1.73 6.79 -4.08
C GLY A 255 0.22 6.69 -4.33
N GLY A 256 -0.23 5.53 -4.77
CA GLY A 256 -1.64 5.36 -5.07
C GLY A 256 -2.05 3.91 -5.18
N LEU A 257 -3.36 3.73 -5.34
CA LEU A 257 -3.98 2.46 -5.60
C LEU A 257 -4.87 2.63 -6.83
N ILE A 258 -4.56 1.92 -7.92
CA ILE A 258 -5.28 2.06 -9.18
C ILE A 258 -6.06 0.80 -9.54
N ARG A 259 -7.13 0.99 -10.31
CA ARG A 259 -7.94 -0.07 -10.93
C ARG A 259 -7.15 -0.70 -12.08
N LEU A 260 -6.69 -1.93 -11.87
CA LEU A 260 -5.68 -2.55 -12.74
C LEU A 260 -6.17 -2.77 -14.17
N SER A 261 -7.35 -3.39 -14.35
CA SER A 261 -7.94 -3.68 -15.67
C SER A 261 -8.13 -2.40 -16.50
N ILE A 262 -8.62 -1.33 -15.87
CA ILE A 262 -8.89 -0.03 -16.49
C ILE A 262 -7.58 0.64 -16.94
N ALA A 263 -6.58 0.66 -16.07
CA ALA A 263 -5.26 1.20 -16.39
C ALA A 263 -4.59 0.43 -17.53
N VAL A 264 -4.63 -0.90 -17.49
CA VAL A 264 -4.09 -1.77 -18.55
C VAL A 264 -4.79 -1.51 -19.89
N ALA A 265 -6.11 -1.40 -19.91
CA ALA A 265 -6.87 -1.10 -21.13
C ALA A 265 -6.49 0.27 -21.72
N ALA A 266 -6.34 1.29 -20.88
CA ALA A 266 -5.91 2.61 -21.30
C ALA A 266 -4.48 2.62 -21.86
N VAL A 267 -3.55 1.89 -21.22
CA VAL A 267 -2.18 1.77 -21.72
C VAL A 267 -2.14 1.05 -23.06
N ARG A 268 -2.91 -0.03 -23.26
CA ARG A 268 -3.02 -0.71 -24.57
C ARG A 268 -3.45 0.21 -25.71
N GLN A 269 -4.33 1.17 -25.44
CA GLN A 269 -4.75 2.17 -26.45
C GLN A 269 -3.63 3.16 -26.81
N MET A 270 -2.65 3.35 -25.92
CA MET A 270 -1.48 4.19 -26.16
C MET A 270 -0.35 3.46 -26.91
N LEU A 271 -0.41 2.13 -26.99
CA LEU A 271 0.58 1.32 -27.68
C LEU A 271 0.35 1.35 -29.20
N THR A 272 1.23 2.04 -29.92
CA THR A 272 1.25 2.03 -31.39
C THR A 272 2.23 1.02 -31.98
N ASP A 273 3.20 0.52 -31.20
CA ASP A 273 4.30 -0.35 -31.63
C ASP A 273 4.50 -1.53 -30.64
N PRO A 274 4.78 -2.77 -31.10
CA PRO A 274 5.05 -3.94 -30.25
C PRO A 274 6.28 -3.87 -29.33
N HIS A 275 7.22 -2.91 -29.47
CA HIS A 275 8.32 -2.70 -28.51
C HIS A 275 8.35 -1.27 -27.94
N PRO A 276 7.58 -0.99 -26.88
CA PRO A 276 7.16 0.37 -26.55
C PRO A 276 7.94 1.08 -25.44
N GLU A 277 9.06 0.54 -24.94
CA GLU A 277 9.80 1.17 -23.83
C GLU A 277 10.52 2.46 -24.27
N SER A 278 9.78 3.57 -24.33
CA SER A 278 10.33 4.92 -24.45
C SER A 278 10.08 5.71 -23.15
N SER A 279 11.04 6.56 -22.78
CA SER A 279 10.92 7.45 -21.62
C SER A 279 9.71 8.38 -21.72
N GLU A 280 9.38 8.80 -22.95
CA GLU A 280 8.19 9.61 -23.25
C GLU A 280 6.89 8.87 -22.95
N LEU A 281 6.78 7.58 -23.32
CA LEU A 281 5.59 6.79 -23.02
C LEU A 281 5.45 6.57 -21.51
N ILE A 282 6.53 6.26 -20.80
CA ILE A 282 6.52 6.10 -19.33
C ILE A 282 6.06 7.39 -18.66
N SER A 283 6.56 8.55 -19.10
CA SER A 283 6.13 9.86 -18.61
C SER A 283 4.65 10.13 -18.88
N SER A 284 4.18 9.80 -20.08
CA SER A 284 2.78 9.93 -20.47
C SER A 284 1.86 9.06 -19.60
N ILE A 285 2.21 7.79 -19.36
CA ILE A 285 1.47 6.89 -18.45
C ILE A 285 1.49 7.46 -17.03
N SER A 286 2.65 7.90 -16.55
CA SER A 286 2.81 8.43 -15.19
C SER A 286 1.92 9.65 -14.95
N SER A 287 1.77 10.53 -15.93
CA SER A 287 0.90 11.71 -15.85
C SER A 287 -0.58 11.38 -15.69
N ARG A 288 -1.00 10.17 -16.08
CA ARG A 288 -2.40 9.71 -16.08
C ARG A 288 -2.74 8.78 -14.92
N LEU A 289 -1.78 8.43 -14.04
CA LEU A 289 -2.02 7.51 -12.93
C LEU A 289 -3.13 7.99 -11.97
N THR A 290 -3.37 9.29 -11.90
CA THR A 290 -4.46 9.89 -11.12
C THR A 290 -5.84 9.54 -11.66
N GLU A 291 -5.99 9.36 -12.98
CA GLU A 291 -7.24 8.97 -13.64
C GLU A 291 -7.70 7.57 -13.24
N PHE A 292 -6.74 6.70 -12.90
CA PHE A 292 -6.99 5.28 -12.63
C PHE A 292 -7.17 4.97 -11.15
N GLN A 293 -7.01 5.96 -10.25
CA GLN A 293 -7.12 5.74 -8.82
C GLN A 293 -8.45 5.09 -8.45
N VAL A 294 -8.41 4.26 -7.41
CA VAL A 294 -9.60 3.73 -6.77
C VAL A 294 -10.39 4.88 -6.18
N VAL A 295 -11.68 4.90 -6.50
CA VAL A 295 -12.66 5.86 -6.00
C VAL A 295 -13.60 5.11 -5.06
N TYR A 296 -13.73 5.57 -3.83
CA TYR A 296 -14.59 4.99 -2.80
C TYR A 296 -15.96 5.65 -2.85
N THR A 297 -17.00 4.85 -2.63
CA THR A 297 -18.37 5.34 -2.54
C THR A 297 -18.95 5.05 -1.16
N PRO A 298 -19.90 5.87 -0.68
CA PRO A 298 -20.61 5.58 0.56
C PRO A 298 -21.44 4.31 0.43
N LYS A 299 -21.55 3.56 1.53
CA LYS A 299 -22.46 2.42 1.59
C LYS A 299 -23.90 2.87 1.38
N GLN A 300 -24.58 2.28 0.41
CA GLN A 300 -26.00 2.53 0.11
C GLN A 300 -26.86 1.45 0.80
N PRO A 301 -28.09 1.77 1.24
CA PRO A 301 -28.94 0.83 1.98
C PRO A 301 -29.28 -0.46 1.23
N ASN A 302 -29.35 -0.39 -0.11
CA ASN A 302 -29.86 -1.47 -0.97
C ASN A 302 -28.78 -2.13 -1.84
N HIS A 303 -27.51 -1.78 -1.65
CA HIS A 303 -26.41 -2.31 -2.46
C HIS A 303 -25.84 -3.60 -1.86
N ASP A 304 -25.46 -4.54 -2.71
CA ASP A 304 -24.76 -5.76 -2.30
C ASP A 304 -23.33 -5.40 -1.85
N LEU A 305 -22.78 -6.13 -0.88
CA LEU A 305 -21.38 -6.00 -0.49
C LEU A 305 -20.43 -6.24 -1.68
N ALA A 306 -20.84 -7.07 -2.65
CA ALA A 306 -20.10 -7.33 -3.88
C ALA A 306 -19.80 -6.05 -4.70
N GLU A 307 -20.59 -4.99 -4.53
CA GLU A 307 -20.39 -3.71 -5.23
C GLU A 307 -19.21 -2.90 -4.67
N TYR A 308 -18.84 -3.14 -3.41
CA TYR A 308 -17.71 -2.48 -2.75
C TYR A 308 -16.41 -3.28 -2.87
N ARG A 309 -16.37 -4.21 -3.83
CA ARG A 309 -15.26 -5.10 -4.11
C ARG A 309 -14.43 -4.57 -5.25
N HIS A 310 -13.12 -4.77 -5.19
CA HIS A 310 -12.19 -4.35 -6.24
C HIS A 310 -12.27 -5.29 -7.46
N SER A 311 -13.34 -5.15 -8.24
CA SER A 311 -13.67 -6.01 -9.39
C SER A 311 -12.64 -5.91 -10.53
N ASP A 312 -11.98 -4.77 -10.64
CA ASP A 312 -10.99 -4.46 -11.68
C ASP A 312 -9.57 -4.96 -11.36
N GLY A 313 -9.38 -5.62 -10.22
CA GLY A 313 -8.05 -5.84 -9.65
C GLY A 313 -7.38 -4.54 -9.22
N LEU A 314 -6.20 -4.66 -8.59
CA LEU A 314 -5.47 -3.54 -8.02
C LEU A 314 -3.98 -3.58 -8.37
N LEU A 315 -3.44 -2.39 -8.62
CA LEU A 315 -2.02 -2.10 -8.52
C LEU A 315 -1.83 -1.00 -7.47
N ALA A 316 -1.17 -1.33 -6.36
CA ALA A 316 -0.75 -0.34 -5.37
C ALA A 316 0.73 -0.04 -5.53
N TYR A 317 1.10 1.24 -5.47
CA TYR A 317 2.46 1.69 -5.69
C TYR A 317 2.83 2.89 -4.82
N ARG A 318 4.13 3.07 -4.60
CA ARG A 318 4.71 4.29 -4.04
C ARG A 318 5.39 5.18 -5.06
N ASN A 319 5.93 4.57 -6.12
CA ASN A 319 6.67 5.24 -7.19
C ASN A 319 5.87 5.14 -8.50
N GLY A 320 5.41 6.28 -9.01
CA GLY A 320 4.61 6.34 -10.25
C GLY A 320 5.38 5.91 -11.50
N GLN A 321 6.69 6.16 -11.57
CA GLN A 321 7.50 5.68 -12.70
C GLN A 321 7.60 4.16 -12.71
N LEU A 322 7.80 3.54 -11.54
CA LEU A 322 7.81 2.08 -11.41
C LEU A 322 6.45 1.50 -11.78
N ALA A 323 5.35 2.09 -11.29
CA ALA A 323 4.00 1.68 -11.64
C ALA A 323 3.74 1.77 -13.15
N SER A 324 4.22 2.83 -13.79
CA SER A 324 4.06 3.05 -15.24
C SER A 324 4.81 2.02 -16.08
N ARG A 325 6.05 1.68 -15.70
CA ARG A 325 6.82 0.59 -16.33
C ARG A 325 6.12 -0.76 -16.15
N LEU A 326 5.65 -1.05 -14.95
CA LEU A 326 4.93 -2.29 -14.68
C LEU A 326 3.61 -2.37 -15.46
N LEU A 327 2.85 -1.28 -15.56
CA LEU A 327 1.64 -1.22 -16.38
C LEU A 327 1.92 -1.47 -17.86
N LEU A 328 3.01 -0.92 -18.38
CA LEU A 328 3.45 -1.15 -19.75
C LEU A 328 3.71 -2.64 -20.01
N PHE A 329 4.45 -3.29 -19.12
CA PHE A 329 4.66 -4.74 -19.17
C PHE A 329 3.34 -5.51 -19.07
N LEU A 330 2.49 -5.20 -18.09
CA LEU A 330 1.21 -5.88 -17.87
C LEU A 330 0.25 -5.70 -19.05
N ALA A 331 0.29 -4.57 -19.74
CA ALA A 331 -0.51 -4.33 -20.94
C ALA A 331 -0.20 -5.30 -22.08
N VAL A 332 1.05 -5.73 -22.19
CA VAL A 332 1.49 -6.74 -23.17
C VAL A 332 1.30 -8.17 -22.63
N ALA A 333 1.62 -8.40 -21.36
CA ALA A 333 1.68 -9.75 -20.78
C ALA A 333 0.32 -10.33 -20.37
N LEU A 334 -0.65 -9.48 -19.98
CA LEU A 334 -2.00 -9.95 -19.67
C LEU A 334 -2.77 -10.24 -20.96
N PRO A 335 -3.66 -11.24 -20.98
CA PRO A 335 -4.57 -11.45 -22.10
C PRO A 335 -5.54 -10.26 -22.24
N SER A 336 -6.04 -10.03 -23.45
CA SER A 336 -7.22 -9.18 -23.65
C SER A 336 -8.43 -9.86 -23.03
N VAL A 337 -9.20 -9.12 -22.24
CA VAL A 337 -10.45 -9.59 -21.64
C VAL A 337 -11.55 -9.64 -22.69
#